data_AF-A0A2X3K9S1-F1
#
_entry.id   AF-A0A2X3K9S1-F1
#
_cell.length_a   1.000
_cell.length_b   1.000
_cell.length_c   1.000
_cell.angle_alpha   90.00
_cell.angle_beta   90.00
_cell.angle_gamma   90.00
#
_symmetry.space_group_name_H-M   'P 1'
#
loop_
_entity.id
_entity.type
_entity.pdbx_description
1 polymer ?
#
loop_
_entity_poly.entity_id
_entity_poly.type
_entity_poly.pdbx_seq_one_letter_code
_entity_poly.pdbx_strand_id
1 'polypeptide(L)' 'MLCGISTNIGVESTARNAWELGFNLVIAEDACSAASAEQHNNSINHIYPRIARVRSVEEILHAL' A
#
# COMPACT_ATOMS: atom_id res chain seq x y z
N MET A 1 2.95 -8.31 -3.52
CA MET A 1 2.32 -7.05 -3.98
C MET A 1 0.92 -7.01 -3.40
N LEU A 2 0.45 -5.85 -2.93
CA LEU A 2 -0.85 -5.67 -2.28
C LEU A 2 -1.52 -4.39 -2.81
N CYS A 3 -2.84 -4.45 -3.00
CA CYS A 3 -3.70 -3.34 -3.39
C CYS A 3 -5.15 -3.59 -2.92
N GLY A 4 -6.07 -2.62 -3.06
CA GLY A 4 -7.49 -2.80 -2.72
C GLY A 4 -8.11 -1.67 -1.88
N ILE A 5 -9.17 -1.99 -1.14
CA ILE A 5 -9.99 -1.03 -0.36
C ILE A 5 -10.25 -1.58 1.05
N SER A 6 -10.24 -0.77 2.11
CA SER A 6 -9.82 0.63 2.14
C SER A 6 -8.31 0.74 2.33
N THR A 7 -7.67 1.69 1.66
CA THR A 7 -6.22 1.99 1.80
C THR A 7 -5.83 2.07 3.27
N ASN A 8 -6.51 2.91 4.04
CA ASN A 8 -6.21 3.17 5.44
C ASN A 8 -6.82 2.19 6.45
N ILE A 9 -7.50 1.13 5.99
CA ILE A 9 -8.13 0.13 6.88
C ILE A 9 -7.62 -1.26 6.50
N GLY A 10 -8.34 -1.99 5.64
CA GLY A 10 -8.01 -3.38 5.30
C GLY A 10 -6.62 -3.52 4.69
N VAL A 11 -6.29 -2.67 3.71
CA VAL A 11 -4.99 -2.71 3.03
C VAL A 11 -3.86 -2.39 4.01
N GLU A 12 -4.01 -1.34 4.82
CA GLU A 12 -3.00 -0.98 5.81
C GLU A 12 -2.85 -2.02 6.93
N SER A 13 -3.93 -2.58 7.46
CA SER A 13 -3.88 -3.65 8.46
C SER A 13 -3.15 -4.88 7.92
N THR A 14 -3.46 -5.31 6.69
CA THR A 14 -2.73 -6.41 6.03
C THR A 14 -1.27 -6.06 5.78
N ALA A 15 -0.97 -4.84 5.32
CA ALA A 15 0.41 -4.41 5.10
C ALA A 15 1.24 -4.43 6.38
N ARG A 16 0.68 -3.95 7.51
CA ARG A 16 1.34 -3.98 8.82
C ARG A 16 1.63 -5.40 9.27
N ASN A 17 0.65 -6.29 9.19
CA ASN A 17 0.85 -7.67 9.61
C ASN A 17 1.85 -8.41 8.71
N ALA A 18 1.80 -8.20 7.39
CA ALA A 18 2.78 -8.79 6.49
C ALA A 18 4.20 -8.23 6.72
N TRP A 19 4.35 -6.96 7.10
CA TRP A 19 5.63 -6.39 7.48
C TRP A 19 6.19 -7.02 8.77
N GLU A 20 5.34 -7.21 9.78
CA GLU A 20 5.71 -7.89 11.03
C GLU A 20 6.15 -9.35 10.81
N LEU A 21 5.59 -10.01 9.79
CA LEU A 21 5.97 -11.36 9.38
C LEU A 21 7.21 -11.41 8.46
N GLY A 22 7.82 -10.26 8.17
CA GLY A 22 9.07 -10.18 7.38
C GLY A 22 8.89 -10.27 5.86
N PHE A 23 7.67 -10.06 5.34
CA PHE A 23 7.45 -10.04 3.89
C PHE A 23 8.03 -8.78 3.23
N ASN A 24 8.65 -8.96 2.06
CA ASN A 24 9.00 -7.84 1.19
C ASN A 24 7.73 -7.31 0.50
N LEU A 25 7.17 -6.22 1.04
CA LEU A 25 5.92 -5.63 0.56
C LEU A 25 6.15 -4.58 -0.53
N VAL A 26 5.28 -4.65 -1.55
CA VAL A 26 5.08 -3.60 -2.55
C VAL A 26 3.60 -3.25 -2.55
N ILE A 27 3.26 -1.98 -2.38
CA ILE A 27 1.90 -1.43 -2.47
C ILE A 27 1.74 -0.77 -3.83
N ALA A 28 0.69 -1.14 -4.56
CA ALA A 28 0.28 -0.46 -5.79
C ALA A 28 -0.68 0.69 -5.42
N GLU A 29 -0.18 1.93 -5.35
CA GLU A 29 -0.94 3.06 -4.81
C GLU A 29 -2.17 3.43 -5.67
N ASP A 30 -2.00 3.43 -6.98
CA ASP A 30 -3.00 3.70 -8.00
C ASP A 30 -4.00 2.55 -8.20
N ALA A 31 -3.79 1.43 -7.50
CA ALA A 31 -4.75 0.33 -7.36
C ALA A 31 -5.38 0.26 -5.95
N CYS A 32 -5.23 1.30 -5.13
CA CYS A 32 -5.87 1.41 -3.82
C CYS A 32 -6.91 2.53 -3.79
N SER A 33 -7.95 2.40 -2.96
CA SER A 33 -8.92 3.48 -2.73
C SER A 33 -9.39 3.53 -1.27
N ALA A 34 -9.84 4.70 -0.84
CA ALA A 34 -10.41 4.97 0.48
C ALA A 34 -11.63 5.89 0.38
N ALA A 35 -12.34 6.11 1.48
CA ALA A 35 -13.53 6.95 1.50
C ALA A 35 -13.25 8.45 1.25
N SER A 36 -12.01 8.89 1.46
CA SER A 36 -11.55 10.23 1.06
C SER A 36 -10.10 10.23 0.61
N ALA A 37 -9.73 11.22 -0.21
CA ALA A 37 -8.35 11.43 -0.63
C ALA A 37 -7.40 11.68 0.56
N GLU A 38 -7.87 12.39 1.59
CA GLU A 38 -7.10 12.62 2.81
C GLU A 38 -6.74 11.30 3.51
N GLN A 39 -7.72 10.39 3.66
CA GLN A 39 -7.50 9.08 4.28
C GLN A 39 -6.52 8.23 3.46
N HIS A 40 -6.68 8.19 2.14
CA HIS A 40 -5.77 7.50 1.24
C HIS A 40 -4.34 8.05 1.37
N ASN A 41 -4.19 9.36 1.20
CA ASN A 41 -2.90 10.05 1.22
C ASN A 41 -2.18 9.95 2.57
N ASN A 42 -2.92 9.88 3.69
CA ASN A 42 -2.30 9.70 4.99
C ASN A 42 -1.52 8.37 5.08
N SER A 43 -2.11 7.27 4.59
CA SER A 43 -1.46 5.96 4.57
C SER A 43 -0.31 5.91 3.56
N ILE A 44 -0.52 6.43 2.33
CA ILE A 44 0.49 6.48 1.27
C ILE A 44 1.73 7.28 1.69
N ASN A 45 1.55 8.47 2.28
CA ASN A 45 2.66 9.38 2.55
C ASN A 45 3.36 9.12 3.88
N HIS A 46 2.64 8.64 4.90
CA HIS A 46 3.17 8.57 6.26
C HIS A 46 3.32 7.14 6.78
N ILE A 47 2.53 6.17 6.32
CA ILE A 47 2.58 4.81 6.86
C ILE A 47 3.41 3.90 5.96
N TYR A 48 2.97 3.73 4.72
CA TYR A 48 3.55 2.72 3.82
C TYR A 48 5.05 2.88 3.56
N PRO A 49 5.64 4.09 3.43
CA PRO A 49 7.08 4.22 3.19
C PRO A 49 7.96 3.65 4.31
N ARG A 50 7.38 3.42 5.50
CA ARG A 50 8.07 2.82 6.64
C ARG A 50 8.01 1.29 6.66
N ILE A 51 7.07 0.68 5.94
CA ILE A 51 6.76 -0.76 6.03
C ILE A 51 6.69 -1.48 4.67
N ALA A 52 6.71 -0.75 3.56
CA ALA A 52 6.58 -1.27 2.21
C ALA A 52 7.21 -0.33 1.17
N ARG A 53 7.40 -0.82 -0.06
CA ARG A 53 7.71 0.03 -1.23
C ARG A 53 6.41 0.45 -1.90
N VAL A 54 6.17 1.75 -2.03
CA VAL A 54 5.01 2.28 -2.75
C VAL A 54 5.39 2.47 -4.22
N ARG A 55 4.59 1.94 -5.14
CA ARG A 55 4.83 1.99 -6.60
C ARG A 55 3.51 2.16 -7.33
N SER A 56 3.56 2.65 -8.57
CA SER A 56 2.42 2.56 -9.48
C SER A 56 2.27 1.14 -10.04
N VAL A 57 1.07 0.78 -10.51
CA VAL A 57 0.81 -0.47 -11.22
C VAL A 57 1.75 -0.60 -12.41
N GLU A 58 1.99 0.49 -13.14
CA GLU A 58 2.87 0.49 -14.31
C GLU A 58 4.33 0.18 -13.94
N GLU A 59 4.86 0.80 -12.88
CA GLU A 59 6.21 0.48 -12.36
C GLU A 59 6.32 -1.00 -11.94
N ILE A 60 5.26 -1.55 -11.35
CA ILE A 60 5.22 -2.96 -10.95
C ILE A 60 5.22 -3.87 -12.17
N LEU A 61 4.39 -3.58 -13.17
CA LEU A 61 4.31 -4.38 -14.40
C LEU A 61 5.64 -4.36 -15.17
N HIS A 62 6.35 -3.24 -15.18
CA HIS A 62 7.67 -3.13 -15.80
C HIS A 62 8.78 -3.91 -15.08
N ALA A 63 8.56 -4.34 -13.83
CA ALA A 63 9.55 -5.04 -13.01
C ALA A 63 9.35 -6.57 -12.97
N LEU A 64 8.35 -7.11 -13.69
CA LEU A 64 8.07 -8.54 -13.82
C LEU A 64 8.89 -9.19 -14.96
#